data_AF-A0A453SNB3-F1
#
_entry.id   AF-A0A453SNB3-F1
#
_cell.length_a   1.000
_cell.length_b   1.000
_cell.length_c   1.000
_cell.angle_alpha   90.00
_cell.angle_beta   90.00
_cell.angle_gamma   90.00
#
_symmetry.space_group_name_H-M   'P 1'
#
loop_
_entity.id
_entity.type
_entity.pdbx_description
1 polymer ?
#
loop_
_entity_poly.entity_id
_entity_poly.type
_entity_poly.pdbx_seq_one_letter_code
_entity_poly.pdbx_strand_id
1 'polypeptide(L)'
;MNRGNSLNNRFRPIQGLRTDAVFSVDDDLVVPCSTLRFAFGVWRSAPSAMVGFVPRIHWPADPRGNTKEYRYGSWWSVWRTGTYSMVLSKASFLHKRYLDLYTNHMLPSIRDYVTENRNCEDIAMSFLVANVTGTPPIWVQGRIFEIGSTGISSSKGHDLRRSRCLNAFASMYGHMPLVASTVKAVDSRTSWFW
;
A
#
# COMPACT_ATOMS: atom_id res chain seq x y z
N MET A 1 -19.96 10.34 -11.03
CA MET A 1 -20.09 9.01 -11.67
C MET A 1 -18.71 8.50 -12.10
N ASN A 2 -18.43 7.22 -11.90
CA ASN A 2 -17.20 6.58 -12.38
C ASN A 2 -17.31 6.40 -13.90
N ARG A 3 -16.34 6.91 -14.66
CA ARG A 3 -16.29 6.71 -16.12
C ARG A 3 -15.46 5.45 -16.39
N GLY A 4 -16.08 4.28 -16.24
CA GLY A 4 -15.46 2.97 -16.49
C GLY A 4 -14.94 2.23 -15.25
N ASN A 5 -14.58 0.96 -15.46
CA ASN A 5 -14.08 0.05 -14.42
C ASN A 5 -12.56 0.20 -14.24
N SER A 6 -12.15 1.18 -13.42
CA SER A 6 -10.76 1.47 -13.08
C SER A 6 -10.52 1.33 -11.58
N LEU A 7 -9.40 0.72 -11.20
CA LEU A 7 -8.98 0.57 -9.80
C LEU A 7 -8.73 1.93 -9.12
N ASN A 8 -8.40 2.97 -9.90
CA ASN A 8 -8.22 4.32 -9.40
C ASN A 8 -9.48 4.92 -8.76
N ASN A 9 -10.67 4.41 -9.11
CA ASN A 9 -11.94 4.99 -8.65
C ASN A 9 -12.08 4.98 -7.11
N ARG A 10 -11.46 4.01 -6.42
CA ARG A 10 -11.50 3.93 -4.94
C ARG A 10 -10.79 5.09 -4.25
N PHE A 11 -9.93 5.82 -4.98
CA PHE A 11 -9.13 6.92 -4.42
C PHE A 11 -9.67 8.31 -4.75
N ARG A 12 -10.85 8.41 -5.37
CA ARG A 12 -11.46 9.72 -5.67
C ARG A 12 -11.79 10.47 -4.37
N PRO A 13 -11.66 11.82 -4.34
CA PRO A 13 -12.10 12.63 -3.21
C PRO A 13 -13.57 12.36 -2.89
N ILE A 14 -13.85 12.17 -1.60
CA ILE A 14 -15.21 11.93 -1.10
C ILE A 14 -15.78 13.27 -0.62
N GLN A 15 -16.81 13.76 -1.30
CA GLN A 15 -17.48 15.00 -0.91
C GLN A 15 -18.14 14.85 0.46
N GLY A 16 -17.94 15.84 1.34
CA GLY A 16 -18.55 15.86 2.68
C GLY A 16 -17.89 14.92 3.69
N LEU A 17 -16.75 14.30 3.37
CA LEU A 17 -15.99 13.47 4.31
C LEU A 17 -15.51 14.31 5.50
N ARG A 18 -16.02 13.99 6.70
CA ARG A 18 -15.73 14.71 7.94
C ARG A 18 -14.48 14.22 8.68
N THR A 19 -14.02 13.01 8.38
CA THR A 19 -12.89 12.37 9.07
C THR A 19 -11.60 12.56 8.28
N ASP A 20 -10.49 12.74 9.00
CA ASP A 20 -9.16 12.75 8.38
C ASP A 20 -8.66 11.34 8.04
N ALA A 21 -9.02 10.35 8.86
CA ALA A 21 -8.74 8.96 8.56
C ALA A 21 -9.74 8.39 7.56
N VAL A 22 -9.22 7.64 6.59
CA VAL A 22 -9.98 6.79 5.69
C VAL A 22 -9.43 5.37 5.83
N PHE A 23 -10.30 4.42 6.15
CA PHE A 23 -9.94 3.00 6.10
C PHE A 23 -10.30 2.45 4.73
N SER A 24 -9.29 2.12 3.93
CA SER A 24 -9.46 1.45 2.65
C SER A 24 -9.40 -0.06 2.87
N VAL A 25 -10.43 -0.75 2.38
CA VAL A 25 -10.57 -2.21 2.48
C VAL A 25 -11.09 -2.76 1.16
N ASP A 26 -10.61 -3.94 0.76
CA ASP A 26 -11.20 -4.68 -0.36
C ASP A 26 -12.49 -5.39 0.08
N ASP A 27 -13.38 -5.65 -0.87
CA ASP A 27 -14.71 -6.22 -0.64
C ASP A 27 -14.70 -7.72 -0.29
N ASP A 28 -13.54 -8.37 -0.42
CA ASP A 28 -13.29 -9.76 -0.06
C ASP A 28 -12.61 -9.94 1.32
N LEU A 29 -12.50 -8.86 2.11
CA LEU A 29 -11.83 -8.86 3.41
C LEU A 29 -12.76 -8.52 4.58
N VAL A 30 -12.61 -9.31 5.66
CA VAL A 30 -13.20 -9.01 6.97
C VAL A 30 -12.11 -8.73 7.99
N VAL A 31 -12.21 -7.56 8.62
CA VAL A 31 -11.29 -7.09 9.66
C VAL A 31 -12.04 -7.01 11.00
N PRO A 32 -11.63 -7.78 12.02
CA PRO A 32 -12.26 -7.72 13.34
C PRO A 32 -12.23 -6.31 13.95
N CYS A 33 -13.29 -5.93 14.66
CA CYS A 33 -13.40 -4.60 15.27
C CYS A 33 -12.26 -4.28 16.24
N SER A 34 -11.76 -5.26 17.00
CA SER A 34 -10.61 -5.08 17.90
C SER A 34 -9.34 -4.75 17.12
N THR A 35 -9.05 -5.51 16.07
CA THR A 35 -7.94 -5.29 15.13
C THR A 35 -8.03 -3.92 14.47
N LEU A 36 -9.22 -3.54 13.98
CA LEU A 36 -9.45 -2.24 13.35
C LEU A 36 -9.25 -1.08 14.33
N ARG A 37 -9.77 -1.20 15.56
CA ARG A 37 -9.60 -0.19 16.61
C ARG A 37 -8.15 -0.01 17.02
N PHE A 38 -7.38 -1.11 17.10
CA PHE A 38 -5.93 -1.04 17.38
C PHE A 38 -5.19 -0.31 16.24
N ALA A 39 -5.40 -0.71 14.99
CA ALA A 39 -4.77 -0.06 13.84
C ALA A 39 -5.15 1.42 13.71
N PHE A 40 -6.38 1.80 14.03
CA PHE A 40 -6.79 3.20 14.09
C PHE A 40 -6.04 3.95 15.20
N GLY A 41 -5.82 3.32 16.36
CA GLY A 41 -4.96 3.86 17.42
C GLY A 41 -3.54 4.16 16.93
N VAL A 42 -2.93 3.22 16.22
CA VAL A 42 -1.60 3.39 15.60
C VAL A 42 -1.62 4.52 14.58
N TRP A 43 -2.64 4.58 13.71
CA TRP A 43 -2.78 5.66 12.73
C TRP A 43 -2.90 7.04 13.40
N ARG A 44 -3.65 7.16 14.50
CA ARG A 44 -3.76 8.44 15.24
C ARG A 44 -2.42 8.94 15.79
N SER A 45 -1.48 8.05 16.13
CA SER A 45 -0.12 8.45 16.55
C SER A 45 0.78 8.86 15.38
N ALA A 46 0.44 8.50 14.15
CA ALA A 46 1.18 8.86 12.94
C ALA A 46 0.24 9.15 11.76
N PRO A 47 -0.57 10.23 11.81
CA PRO A 47 -1.65 10.45 10.83
C PRO A 47 -1.18 10.66 9.39
N SER A 48 0.09 11.02 9.20
CA SER A 48 0.71 11.15 7.89
C SER A 48 1.09 9.79 7.28
N ALA A 49 1.25 8.74 8.07
CA ALA A 49 1.65 7.42 7.57
C ALA A 49 0.46 6.65 6.98
N MET A 50 0.75 5.76 6.03
CA MET A 50 -0.14 4.64 5.74
C MET A 50 0.07 3.57 6.81
N VAL A 51 -1.03 3.12 7.43
CA VAL A 51 -1.01 2.14 8.52
C VAL A 51 -1.90 0.97 8.17
N GLY A 52 -1.39 -0.26 8.12
CA GLY A 52 -2.21 -1.39 7.68
C GLY A 52 -1.57 -2.77 7.86
N PHE A 53 -2.24 -3.77 7.30
CA PHE A 53 -2.03 -5.17 7.69
C PHE A 53 -1.24 -6.01 6.69
N VAL A 54 -1.10 -5.52 5.44
CA VAL A 54 -0.54 -6.29 4.33
C VAL A 54 0.79 -5.67 3.88
N PRO A 55 1.92 -6.00 4.54
CA PRO A 55 3.21 -5.44 4.19
C PRO A 55 3.78 -6.09 2.92
N ARG A 56 4.51 -5.29 2.14
CA ARG A 56 5.25 -5.71 0.94
C ARG A 56 6.55 -4.93 0.86
N ILE A 57 7.47 -5.43 0.03
CA ILE A 57 8.80 -4.84 -0.08
C ILE A 57 9.20 -4.68 -1.54
N HIS A 58 10.00 -3.65 -1.83
CA HIS A 58 10.76 -3.55 -3.06
C HIS A 58 12.24 -3.85 -2.78
N TRP A 59 12.95 -4.39 -3.77
CA TRP A 59 14.38 -4.64 -3.71
C TRP A 59 15.05 -4.13 -4.98
N PRO A 60 16.30 -3.64 -4.92
CA PRO A 60 17.14 -3.54 -6.12
C PRO A 60 17.23 -4.91 -6.79
N ALA A 61 17.06 -4.95 -8.11
CA ALA A 61 17.17 -6.18 -8.90
C ALA A 61 18.62 -6.70 -8.91
N ASP A 62 19.58 -5.78 -8.97
CA ASP A 62 21.00 -6.06 -8.79
C ASP A 62 21.59 -5.08 -7.76
N PRO A 63 21.81 -5.51 -6.50
CA PRO A 63 22.39 -4.67 -5.46
C PRO A 63 23.83 -4.22 -5.72
N ARG A 64 24.55 -4.92 -6.62
CA ARG A 64 25.96 -4.63 -6.96
C ARG A 64 26.10 -3.99 -8.34
N GLY A 65 25.02 -3.96 -9.11
CA GLY A 65 24.98 -3.44 -10.46
C GLY A 65 24.68 -1.96 -10.52
N ASN A 66 24.93 -1.38 -11.69
CA ASN A 66 24.61 0.02 -11.99
C ASN A 66 23.18 0.22 -12.49
N THR A 67 22.38 -0.85 -12.60
CA THR A 67 20.99 -0.77 -13.11
C THR A 67 20.02 -0.37 -12.00
N LYS A 68 19.25 0.69 -12.25
CA LYS A 68 18.18 1.16 -11.34
C LYS A 68 16.88 0.35 -11.53
N GLU A 69 17.00 -0.97 -11.56
CA GLU A 69 15.84 -1.86 -11.65
C GLU A 69 15.44 -2.38 -10.27
N TYR A 70 14.13 -2.58 -10.07
CA TYR A 70 13.55 -3.02 -8.81
C TYR A 70 12.66 -4.25 -8.98
N ARG A 71 12.59 -5.08 -7.93
CA ARG A 71 11.74 -6.26 -7.86
C ARG A 71 10.74 -6.13 -6.73
N TYR A 72 9.50 -6.55 -7.00
CA TYR A 72 8.45 -6.65 -6.00
C TYR A 72 8.62 -7.92 -5.19
N GLY A 73 8.60 -7.79 -3.85
CA GLY A 73 8.64 -8.88 -2.90
C GLY A 73 7.29 -9.09 -2.22
N SER A 74 6.82 -10.34 -2.28
CA SER A 74 5.58 -10.79 -1.63
C SER A 74 5.76 -11.02 -0.12
N TRP A 75 4.73 -11.57 0.53
CA TRP A 75 4.73 -11.87 1.97
C TRP A 75 5.94 -12.70 2.41
N TRP A 76 6.33 -13.71 1.62
CA TRP A 76 7.49 -14.54 1.94
C TRP A 76 8.80 -13.77 2.06
N SER A 77 8.96 -12.70 1.27
CA SER A 77 10.13 -11.82 1.37
C SER A 77 10.12 -11.00 2.65
N VAL A 78 8.95 -10.46 3.04
CA VAL A 78 8.80 -9.71 4.30
C VAL A 78 9.01 -10.63 5.49
N TRP A 79 8.41 -11.82 5.49
CA TRP A 79 8.56 -12.81 6.57
C TRP A 79 10.02 -13.21 6.79
N ARG A 80 10.78 -13.42 5.71
CA ARG A 80 12.20 -13.83 5.79
C ARG A 80 13.12 -12.72 6.28
N THR A 81 12.85 -11.48 5.90
CA THR A 81 13.78 -10.35 6.13
C THR A 81 13.37 -9.47 7.30
N GLY A 82 12.11 -9.50 7.71
CA GLY A 82 11.54 -8.55 8.67
C GLY A 82 11.38 -7.13 8.11
N THR A 83 11.70 -6.91 6.83
CA THR A 83 11.71 -5.58 6.21
C THR A 83 10.54 -5.42 5.25
N TYR A 84 9.97 -4.23 5.22
CA TYR A 84 8.92 -3.84 4.28
C TYR A 84 9.11 -2.38 3.87
N SER A 85 8.54 -1.99 2.74
CA SER A 85 8.59 -0.60 2.24
C SER A 85 7.23 -0.11 1.76
N MET A 86 6.23 -0.98 1.77
CA MET A 86 4.87 -0.74 1.33
C MET A 86 3.91 -1.42 2.28
N VAL A 87 2.73 -0.84 2.43
CA VAL A 87 1.55 -1.51 2.99
C VAL A 87 0.45 -1.34 1.96
N LEU A 88 -0.20 -2.45 1.58
CA LEU A 88 -1.21 -2.39 0.52
C LEU A 88 -2.48 -1.69 1.03
N SER A 89 -3.08 -0.86 0.17
CA SER A 89 -4.35 -0.18 0.43
C SER A 89 -5.57 -1.12 0.54
N LYS A 90 -5.35 -2.42 0.30
CA LYS A 90 -6.34 -3.49 0.48
C LYS A 90 -6.85 -3.62 1.91
N ALA A 91 -6.07 -3.21 2.91
CA ALA A 91 -6.51 -3.11 4.30
C ALA A 91 -5.62 -2.14 5.08
N SER A 92 -5.88 -0.84 4.93
CA SER A 92 -5.05 0.21 5.56
C SER A 92 -5.81 1.50 5.84
N PHE A 93 -5.41 2.18 6.91
CA PHE A 93 -5.71 3.59 7.14
C PHE A 93 -4.78 4.49 6.34
N LEU A 94 -5.35 5.53 5.75
CA LEU A 94 -4.66 6.63 5.08
C LEU A 94 -5.32 7.96 5.45
N HIS A 95 -4.57 9.06 5.33
CA HIS A 95 -5.13 10.40 5.48
C HIS A 95 -5.94 10.80 4.24
N LYS A 96 -7.12 11.43 4.41
CA LYS A 96 -8.03 11.83 3.33
C LYS A 96 -7.35 12.66 2.23
N ARG A 97 -6.35 13.45 2.61
CA ARG A 97 -5.54 14.27 1.69
C ARG A 97 -4.90 13.44 0.57
N TYR A 98 -4.60 12.17 0.83
CA TYR A 98 -4.01 11.29 -0.18
C TYR A 98 -4.99 10.88 -1.27
N LEU A 99 -6.31 10.94 -1.02
CA LEU A 99 -7.33 10.76 -2.07
C LEU A 99 -7.27 11.89 -3.11
N ASP A 100 -7.14 13.12 -2.62
CA ASP A 100 -7.01 14.32 -3.44
C ASP A 100 -5.66 14.34 -4.18
N LEU A 101 -4.56 14.12 -3.45
CA LEU A 101 -3.24 14.04 -4.06
C LEU A 101 -3.17 12.94 -5.13
N TYR A 102 -3.76 11.77 -4.88
CA TYR A 102 -3.80 10.69 -5.86
C TYR A 102 -4.62 11.09 -7.10
N THR A 103 -5.77 11.70 -6.91
CA THR A 103 -6.70 11.96 -8.03
C THR A 103 -6.33 13.19 -8.84
N ASN A 104 -5.83 14.24 -8.19
CA ASN A 104 -5.67 15.55 -8.79
C ASN A 104 -4.21 15.97 -8.97
N HIS A 105 -3.28 15.43 -8.17
CA HIS A 105 -1.87 15.86 -8.18
C HIS A 105 -0.89 14.79 -8.68
N MET A 106 -1.25 13.51 -8.61
CA MET A 106 -0.46 12.43 -9.18
C MET A 106 -0.39 12.57 -10.70
N LEU A 107 0.80 12.34 -11.26
CA LEU A 107 1.05 12.32 -12.70
C LEU A 107 -0.05 11.50 -13.41
N PRO A 108 -0.75 12.07 -14.41
CA PRO A 108 -1.78 11.35 -15.15
C PRO A 108 -1.28 10.01 -15.71
N SER A 109 -0.03 9.98 -16.19
CA SER A 109 0.62 8.77 -16.71
C SER A 109 0.65 7.59 -15.73
N ILE A 110 0.76 7.85 -14.42
CA ILE A 110 0.71 6.79 -13.40
C ILE A 110 -0.71 6.22 -13.30
N ARG A 111 -1.71 7.10 -13.27
CA ARG A 111 -3.13 6.68 -13.18
C ARG A 111 -3.60 5.99 -14.46
N ASP A 112 -3.12 6.44 -15.62
CA ASP A 112 -3.38 5.82 -16.91
C ASP A 112 -2.76 4.42 -16.94
N TYR A 113 -1.50 4.27 -16.52
CA TYR A 113 -0.84 2.98 -16.40
C TYR A 113 -1.60 2.00 -15.49
N VAL A 114 -2.10 2.46 -14.33
CA VAL A 114 -2.94 1.65 -13.42
C VAL A 114 -4.24 1.22 -14.11
N THR A 115 -4.87 2.12 -14.88
CA THR A 115 -6.12 1.83 -15.59
C THR A 115 -5.90 0.79 -16.69
N GLU A 116 -4.86 0.96 -17.51
CA GLU A 116 -4.51 0.07 -18.62
C GLU A 116 -4.11 -1.33 -18.13
N ASN A 117 -3.30 -1.41 -17.07
CA ASN A 117 -2.78 -2.67 -16.55
C ASN A 117 -3.72 -3.35 -15.55
N ARG A 118 -4.77 -2.64 -15.09
CA ARG A 118 -5.74 -3.10 -14.07
C ARG A 118 -5.05 -3.71 -12.85
N ASN A 119 -4.00 -3.05 -12.36
CA ASN A 119 -3.21 -3.45 -11.20
C ASN A 119 -2.47 -2.23 -10.63
N CYS A 120 -1.84 -2.39 -9.47
CA CYS A 120 -0.82 -1.50 -8.91
C CYS A 120 -1.30 -0.12 -8.43
N GLU A 121 -2.61 0.06 -8.22
CA GLU A 121 -3.15 1.26 -7.58
C GLU A 121 -2.65 1.40 -6.13
N ASP A 122 -2.45 0.26 -5.45
CA ASP A 122 -1.91 0.18 -4.09
C ASP A 122 -0.41 0.54 -4.02
N ILE A 123 0.37 0.12 -5.02
CA ILE A 123 1.76 0.53 -5.20
C ILE A 123 1.82 2.02 -5.51
N ALA A 124 0.99 2.53 -6.42
CA ALA A 124 0.94 3.94 -6.76
C ALA A 124 0.61 4.80 -5.53
N MET A 125 -0.34 4.36 -4.70
CA MET A 125 -0.65 5.04 -3.43
C MET A 125 0.52 5.00 -2.46
N SER A 126 1.23 3.86 -2.34
CA SER A 126 2.43 3.77 -1.49
C SER A 126 3.55 4.71 -1.97
N PHE A 127 3.77 4.82 -3.29
CA PHE A 127 4.72 5.75 -3.88
C PHE A 127 4.34 7.20 -3.57
N LEU A 128 3.07 7.55 -3.75
CA LEU A 128 2.57 8.90 -3.47
C LEU A 128 2.82 9.29 -2.02
N VAL A 129 2.42 8.45 -1.07
CA VAL A 129 2.55 8.74 0.36
C VAL A 129 4.03 8.87 0.72
N ALA A 130 4.87 7.91 0.31
CA ALA A 130 6.30 7.95 0.61
C ALA A 130 7.00 9.17 -0.01
N ASN A 131 6.62 9.57 -1.24
CA ASN A 131 7.18 10.74 -1.90
C ASN A 131 6.77 12.06 -1.20
N VAL A 132 5.55 12.13 -0.69
CA VAL A 132 5.03 13.33 -0.01
C VAL A 132 5.58 13.45 1.41
N THR A 133 5.78 12.34 2.12
CA THR A 133 6.20 12.37 3.53
C THR A 133 7.69 12.14 3.75
N GLY A 134 8.38 11.46 2.83
CA GLY A 134 9.72 10.95 3.05
C GLY A 134 9.81 9.88 4.14
N THR A 135 8.70 9.26 4.53
CA THR A 135 8.62 8.30 5.64
C THR A 135 8.07 6.94 5.20
N PRO A 136 8.46 5.84 5.88
CA PRO A 136 7.93 4.51 5.59
C PRO A 136 6.49 4.35 6.12
N PRO A 137 5.72 3.38 5.59
CA PRO A 137 4.44 3.00 6.18
C PRO A 137 4.62 2.27 7.52
N ILE A 138 3.55 2.07 8.28
CA ILE A 138 3.54 1.31 9.54
C ILE A 138 2.80 0.00 9.35
N TRP A 139 3.49 -1.12 9.60
CA TRP A 139 2.88 -2.44 9.60
C TRP A 139 2.24 -2.74 10.96
N VAL A 140 0.97 -3.13 10.95
CA VAL A 140 0.22 -3.56 12.12
C VAL A 140 0.02 -5.07 12.11
N GLN A 141 0.33 -5.73 13.24
CA GLN A 141 -0.07 -7.12 13.47
C GLN A 141 -1.57 -7.20 13.68
N GLY A 142 -2.25 -7.97 12.85
CA GLY A 142 -3.69 -8.17 12.97
C GLY A 142 -4.16 -9.35 12.14
N ARG A 143 -5.19 -10.03 12.61
CA ARG A 143 -5.90 -11.03 11.81
C ARG A 143 -6.86 -10.30 10.87
N ILE A 144 -6.74 -10.60 9.57
CA ILE A 144 -7.71 -10.25 8.53
C ILE A 144 -8.13 -11.56 7.86
N PHE A 145 -9.38 -11.65 7.43
CA PHE A 145 -9.95 -12.87 6.85
C PHE A 145 -10.36 -12.60 5.40
N GLU A 146 -9.84 -13.39 4.47
CA GLU A 146 -10.27 -13.38 3.06
C GLU A 146 -11.47 -14.31 2.90
N ILE A 147 -12.55 -13.82 2.29
CA ILE A 147 -13.83 -14.56 2.11
C ILE A 147 -14.05 -14.97 0.64
N GLY A 148 -13.13 -14.60 -0.26
CA GLY A 148 -13.17 -14.91 -1.70
C GLY A 148 -12.23 -16.05 -2.13
N SER A 149 -12.59 -16.75 -3.21
CA SER A 149 -11.87 -17.94 -3.68
C SER A 149 -10.76 -17.67 -4.71
N THR A 150 -10.79 -16.54 -5.44
CA THR A 150 -9.76 -16.18 -6.45
C THR A 150 -9.77 -14.67 -6.76
N GLY A 151 -8.70 -13.96 -6.43
CA GLY A 151 -8.51 -12.53 -6.76
C GLY A 151 -7.45 -12.28 -7.83
N ILE A 152 -7.22 -11.01 -8.21
CA ILE A 152 -6.16 -10.64 -9.19
C ILE A 152 -4.77 -11.13 -8.74
N SER A 153 -4.56 -11.23 -7.43
CA SER A 153 -3.34 -11.73 -6.77
C SER A 153 -3.04 -13.21 -7.02
N SER A 154 -4.03 -14.03 -7.39
CA SER A 154 -3.84 -15.47 -7.65
C SER A 154 -3.45 -15.78 -9.10
N SER A 155 -3.30 -14.77 -9.96
CA SER A 155 -2.90 -14.95 -11.36
C SER A 155 -1.40 -15.25 -11.51
N LYS A 156 -1.04 -16.17 -12.43
CA LYS A 156 0.37 -16.49 -12.73
C LYS A 156 1.11 -15.22 -13.20
N GLY A 157 2.29 -14.97 -12.62
CA GLY A 157 3.12 -13.82 -12.97
C GLY A 157 2.68 -12.48 -12.34
N HIS A 158 1.78 -12.50 -11.35
CA HIS A 158 1.35 -11.29 -10.63
C HIS A 158 2.53 -10.48 -10.05
N ASP A 159 3.51 -11.13 -9.43
CA ASP A 159 4.69 -10.46 -8.87
C ASP A 159 5.59 -9.83 -9.95
N LEU A 160 5.66 -10.43 -11.14
CA LEU A 160 6.36 -9.84 -12.29
C LEU A 160 5.65 -8.59 -12.78
N ARG A 161 4.31 -8.61 -12.87
CA ARG A 161 3.52 -7.41 -13.23
C ARG A 161 3.73 -6.30 -12.21
N ARG A 162 3.70 -6.62 -10.92
CA ARG A 162 3.97 -5.64 -9.86
C ARG A 162 5.40 -5.10 -9.88
N SER A 163 6.37 -5.93 -10.25
CA SER A 163 7.74 -5.45 -10.48
C SER A 163 7.80 -4.45 -11.66
N ARG A 164 7.05 -4.68 -12.75
CA ARG A 164 6.96 -3.69 -13.84
C ARG A 164 6.35 -2.38 -13.37
N CYS A 165 5.32 -2.41 -12.54
CA CYS A 165 4.73 -1.21 -11.95
C CYS A 165 5.75 -0.43 -11.11
N LEU A 166 6.53 -1.10 -10.25
CA LEU A 166 7.58 -0.44 -9.46
C LEU A 166 8.56 0.32 -10.34
N ASN A 167 9.05 -0.31 -11.42
CA ASN A 167 10.01 0.30 -12.32
C ASN A 167 9.40 1.44 -13.14
N ALA A 168 8.18 1.26 -13.66
CA ALA A 168 7.46 2.30 -14.39
C ALA A 168 7.25 3.53 -13.51
N PHE A 169 6.76 3.35 -12.29
CA PHE A 169 6.52 4.46 -11.37
C PHE A 169 7.83 5.12 -10.92
N ALA A 170 8.87 4.35 -10.60
CA ALA A 170 10.18 4.91 -10.25
C ALA A 170 10.77 5.75 -11.40
N SER A 171 10.59 5.31 -12.65
CA SER A 171 10.97 6.08 -13.82
C SER A 171 10.16 7.38 -13.95
N MET A 172 8.84 7.33 -13.73
CA MET A 172 7.96 8.51 -13.82
C MET A 172 8.22 9.53 -12.71
N TYR A 173 8.58 9.08 -11.50
CA TYR A 173 9.02 9.93 -10.38
C TYR A 173 10.47 10.41 -10.52
N GLY A 174 11.27 9.83 -11.42
CA GLY A 174 12.70 10.09 -11.56
C GLY A 174 13.59 9.51 -10.45
N HIS A 175 13.00 8.85 -9.44
CA HIS A 175 13.68 8.21 -8.33
C HIS A 175 12.77 7.16 -7.67
N MET A 176 13.31 6.37 -6.73
CA MET A 176 12.53 5.45 -5.89
C MET A 176 12.13 6.15 -4.59
N PRO A 177 10.84 6.51 -4.40
CA PRO A 177 10.40 7.21 -3.18
C PRO A 177 10.17 6.28 -1.99
N LEU A 178 10.02 4.96 -2.22
CA LEU A 178 9.68 4.02 -1.15
C LEU A 178 10.80 3.90 -0.12
N VAL A 179 10.45 4.11 1.15
CA VAL A 179 11.37 3.98 2.29
C VAL A 179 11.12 2.66 3.00
N ALA A 180 12.19 1.91 3.27
CA ALA A 180 12.12 0.66 4.01
C ALA A 180 11.96 0.88 5.53
N SER A 181 11.33 -0.06 6.21
CA SER A 181 11.14 -0.11 7.66
C SER A 181 11.13 -1.56 8.14
N THR A 182 11.47 -1.74 9.41
CA THR A 182 11.37 -3.00 10.16
C THR A 182 10.38 -2.88 11.33
N VAL A 183 9.74 -1.73 11.50
CA VAL A 183 8.83 -1.45 12.63
C VAL A 183 7.51 -2.20 12.44
N LYS A 184 7.11 -2.96 13.45
CA LYS A 184 5.82 -3.65 13.49
C LYS A 184 5.07 -3.29 14.77
N ALA A 185 3.90 -2.70 14.63
CA ALA A 185 3.01 -2.42 15.75
C ALA A 185 2.26 -3.69 16.17
N VAL A 186 2.35 -4.07 17.43
CA VAL A 186 1.70 -5.26 18.01
C VAL A 186 0.83 -4.84 19.18
N ASP A 187 -0.39 -5.39 19.27
CA ASP A 187 -1.30 -5.10 20.37
C ASP A 187 -0.86 -5.85 21.63
N SER A 188 -0.33 -5.12 22.61
CA SER A 188 0.20 -5.67 23.87
C SER A 188 -0.84 -6.44 24.68
N ARG A 189 -2.15 -6.18 24.49
CA ARG A 189 -3.22 -6.94 25.17
C ARG A 189 -3.28 -8.40 24.73
N THR A 190 -2.67 -8.70 23.58
CA THR A 190 -2.65 -10.04 22.97
C THR A 190 -1.24 -10.59 22.76
N SER A 191 -0.20 -9.83 23.12
CA SER A 191 1.21 -10.21 22.98
C SER A 191 1.92 -10.00 24.32
N TRP A 192 1.86 -11.02 25.17
CA TRP A 192 2.38 -10.99 26.54
C TRP A 192 3.89 -11.24 26.63
N PHE A 193 4.48 -11.78 25.57
CA PHE A 193 5.90 -12.10 25.49
C PHE A 193 6.57 -11.18 24.47
N TRP A 194 7.76 -10.68 24.83
CA TRP A 194 8.66 -9.90 23.99
C TRP A 194 9.57 -10.80 23.15
#